data_AF-A0AAP2ADN6-F1
#
_entry.id   AF-A0AAP2ADN6-F1
#
_cell.length_a   1.000
_cell.length_b   1.000
_cell.length_c   1.000
_cell.angle_alpha   90.00
_cell.angle_beta   90.00
_cell.angle_gamma   90.00
#
_symmetry.space_group_name_H-M   'P 1'
#
loop_
_entity.id
_entity.type
_entity.pdbx_description
1 polymer ?
#
loop_
_entity_poly.entity_id
_entity_poly.type
_entity_poly.pdbx_seq_one_letter_code
_entity_poly.pdbx_strand_id
1 'polypeptide(L)'
;MWDTEQTAMPRESARKMLQEMTGHERFSKNTEFILKLRKKISVHSLSKNPTRSFMLRGGVDLEGIKKIHLEYRYAIVQPFTDALCAAQFRSYQLEDKGLCPPGGKLVPRFLLNLNCLDEFGFTPTCNDLKYYTGNPKYAHYPLFEEVMKKIGVNPSEYNKFIPSPEAQKAKELLLSSFEKFEEIITLLAVGEIQVILFSNALKVNTIKKGVDVSQGYYQVHGTEALGETNAHDDDHEDDCWAILASAITEDDYKRIETLAMTYLDAWDNFWIKMKDKYATPVQG
;
A
#
# COMPACT_ATOMS: atom_id res chain seq x y z
N MET A 1 -10.60 -25.52 27.66
CA MET A 1 -9.87 -24.46 28.37
C MET A 1 -9.11 -23.74 27.27
N TRP A 2 -9.49 -22.50 26.94
CA TRP A 2 -8.77 -21.74 25.90
C TRP A 2 -7.49 -21.25 26.55
N ASP A 3 -6.35 -21.70 26.04
CA ASP A 3 -5.04 -21.29 26.54
C ASP A 3 -4.90 -19.77 26.33
N THR A 4 -4.49 -19.05 27.37
CA THR A 4 -4.52 -17.58 27.42
C THR A 4 -3.27 -16.97 26.79
N GLU A 5 -2.73 -17.54 25.71
CA GLU A 5 -1.71 -16.89 24.88
C GLU A 5 -2.33 -15.77 24.02
N GLN A 6 -3.15 -14.91 24.63
CA GLN A 6 -3.45 -13.61 24.05
C GLN A 6 -2.20 -12.75 24.19
N THR A 7 -1.43 -12.67 23.11
CA THR A 7 -0.26 -11.79 23.05
C THR A 7 -0.71 -10.34 22.86
N ALA A 8 -0.14 -9.40 23.63
CA ALA A 8 -0.40 -7.96 23.47
C ALA A 8 0.11 -7.39 22.12
N MET A 9 0.86 -8.18 21.33
CA MET A 9 1.48 -7.79 20.08
C MET A 9 1.15 -8.80 18.96
N PRO A 10 -0.07 -8.72 18.38
CA PRO A 10 -0.58 -9.74 17.45
C PRO A 10 0.25 -9.87 16.15
N ARG A 11 0.77 -8.76 15.62
CA ARG A 11 1.62 -8.77 14.42
C ARG A 11 2.93 -9.52 14.68
N GLU A 12 3.62 -9.22 15.78
CA GLU A 12 4.89 -9.87 16.13
C GLU A 12 4.72 -11.37 16.34
N SER A 13 3.66 -11.78 17.04
CA SER A 13 3.35 -13.20 17.25
C SER A 13 3.12 -13.93 15.93
N ALA A 14 2.31 -13.36 15.03
CA ALA A 14 2.06 -13.95 13.72
C ALA A 14 3.31 -13.97 12.82
N ARG A 15 4.16 -12.93 12.84
CA ARG A 15 5.45 -12.92 12.13
C ARG A 15 6.39 -14.03 12.63
N LYS A 16 6.42 -14.30 13.93
CA LYS A 16 7.15 -15.44 14.50
C LYS A 16 6.58 -16.78 14.02
N MET A 17 5.26 -16.93 14.01
CA MET A 17 4.61 -18.13 13.48
C MET A 17 4.92 -18.37 11.99
N LEU A 18 5.06 -17.30 11.18
CA LEU A 18 5.50 -17.42 9.79
C LEU A 18 6.89 -18.05 9.70
N GLN A 19 7.83 -17.64 10.56
CA GLN A 19 9.18 -18.20 10.61
C GLN A 19 9.14 -19.69 11.01
N GLU A 20 8.36 -20.03 12.05
CA GLU A 20 8.23 -21.39 12.55
C GLU A 20 7.64 -22.33 11.50
N MET A 21 6.54 -21.94 10.84
CA MET A 21 5.88 -22.77 9.83
C MET A 21 6.70 -22.94 8.54
N THR A 22 7.60 -21.99 8.25
CA THR A 22 8.44 -21.98 7.04
C THR A 22 9.70 -22.83 7.21
N GLY A 23 10.16 -22.99 8.45
CA GLY A 23 11.47 -23.56 8.78
C GLY A 23 12.57 -22.50 8.75
N HIS A 24 13.44 -22.54 9.76
CA HIS A 24 14.44 -21.50 10.02
C HIS A 24 15.38 -21.24 8.83
N GLU A 25 15.88 -22.29 8.18
CA GLU A 25 16.82 -22.17 7.07
C GLU A 25 16.21 -21.44 5.87
N ARG A 26 15.05 -21.91 5.40
CA ARG A 26 14.34 -21.30 4.26
C ARG A 26 13.92 -19.87 4.58
N PHE A 27 13.33 -19.63 5.75
CA PHE A 27 12.90 -18.29 6.15
C PHE A 27 14.06 -17.31 6.23
N SER A 28 15.20 -17.72 6.81
CA SER A 28 16.42 -16.88 6.88
C SER A 28 16.92 -16.54 5.48
N LYS A 29 17.01 -17.54 4.60
CA LYS A 29 17.48 -17.34 3.22
C LYS A 29 16.57 -16.41 2.42
N ASN A 30 15.26 -16.59 2.54
CA ASN A 30 14.26 -15.73 1.91
C ASN A 30 14.33 -14.30 2.47
N THR A 31 14.54 -14.15 3.79
CA THR A 31 14.71 -12.86 4.45
C THR A 31 15.95 -12.13 3.94
N GLU A 32 17.09 -12.82 3.78
CA GLU A 32 18.29 -12.21 3.19
C GLU A 32 18.07 -11.73 1.76
N PHE A 33 17.33 -12.49 0.95
CA PHE A 33 16.92 -12.05 -0.38
C PHE A 33 16.05 -10.79 -0.31
N ILE A 34 15.03 -10.78 0.55
CA ILE A 34 14.12 -9.64 0.72
C ILE A 34 14.87 -8.41 1.22
N LEU A 35 15.82 -8.54 2.16
CA LEU A 35 16.65 -7.42 2.61
C LEU A 35 17.49 -6.82 1.47
N LYS A 36 18.06 -7.67 0.60
CA LYS A 36 18.77 -7.21 -0.60
C LYS A 36 17.83 -6.52 -1.58
N LEU A 37 16.61 -7.03 -1.74
CA LEU A 37 15.57 -6.42 -2.57
C LEU A 37 15.18 -5.04 -2.00
N ARG A 38 14.81 -4.95 -0.72
CA ARG A 38 14.47 -3.67 -0.05
C ARG A 38 15.60 -2.63 -0.18
N LYS A 39 16.87 -3.06 -0.11
CA LYS A 39 18.01 -2.17 -0.37
C LYS A 39 18.08 -1.67 -1.81
N LYS A 40 17.70 -2.48 -2.81
CA LYS A 40 17.58 -2.03 -4.21
C LYS A 40 16.43 -1.05 -4.37
N ILE A 41 15.29 -1.33 -3.73
CA ILE A 41 14.11 -0.47 -3.74
C ILE A 41 14.42 0.91 -3.14
N SER A 42 15.11 0.96 -1.99
CA SER A 42 15.41 2.24 -1.31
C SER A 42 16.35 3.18 -2.07
N VAL A 43 17.11 2.65 -3.05
CA VAL A 43 17.97 3.46 -3.94
C VAL A 43 17.37 3.66 -5.33
N HIS A 44 16.16 3.17 -5.57
CA HIS A 44 15.44 3.34 -6.83
C HIS A 44 15.14 4.83 -7.11
N SER A 45 14.95 5.19 -8.37
CA SER A 45 14.63 6.57 -8.78
C SER A 45 13.35 7.10 -8.14
N LEU A 46 12.36 6.23 -7.92
CA LEU A 46 11.11 6.56 -7.22
C LEU A 46 11.34 7.23 -5.86
N SER A 47 12.29 6.72 -5.06
CA SER A 47 12.60 7.25 -3.73
C SER A 47 13.19 8.67 -3.78
N LYS A 48 13.76 9.07 -4.92
CA LYS A 48 14.34 10.40 -5.17
C LYS A 48 13.58 11.16 -6.27
N ASN A 49 12.34 10.76 -6.55
CA ASN A 49 11.60 11.28 -7.69
C ASN A 49 11.39 12.81 -7.55
N PRO A 50 11.79 13.61 -8.56
CA PRO A 50 11.77 15.07 -8.48
C PRO A 50 10.34 15.64 -8.39
N THR A 51 9.32 14.88 -8.79
CA THR A 51 7.91 15.27 -8.62
C THR A 51 7.54 15.41 -7.16
N ARG A 52 8.11 14.58 -6.27
CA ARG A 52 7.83 14.66 -4.83
C ARG A 52 8.17 16.04 -4.27
N SER A 53 9.41 16.49 -4.46
CA SER A 53 9.84 17.82 -4.01
C SER A 53 9.11 18.96 -4.71
N PHE A 54 8.71 18.78 -5.98
CA PHE A 54 7.92 19.75 -6.72
C PHE A 54 6.53 19.94 -6.11
N MET A 55 5.83 18.85 -5.78
CA MET A 55 4.52 18.90 -5.12
C MET A 55 4.59 19.42 -3.69
N LEU A 56 5.61 19.02 -2.91
CA LEU A 56 5.84 19.56 -1.57
C LEU A 56 6.01 21.09 -1.56
N ARG A 57 6.51 21.68 -2.65
CA ARG A 57 6.61 23.14 -2.80
C ARG A 57 5.30 23.81 -3.24
N GLY A 58 4.26 23.05 -3.60
CA GLY A 58 2.99 23.58 -4.09
C GLY A 58 2.96 23.82 -5.59
N GLY A 59 3.79 23.09 -6.37
CA GLY A 59 4.03 23.35 -7.79
C GLY A 59 2.89 22.94 -8.75
N VAL A 60 1.82 22.32 -8.26
CA VAL A 60 0.66 21.94 -9.07
C VAL A 60 -0.53 22.77 -8.61
N ASP A 61 -1.23 23.44 -9.51
CA ASP A 61 -2.45 24.20 -9.18
C ASP A 61 -3.62 23.27 -8.83
N LEU A 62 -4.76 23.87 -8.42
CA LEU A 62 -5.91 23.09 -7.96
C LEU A 62 -6.50 22.19 -9.07
N GLU A 63 -6.51 22.65 -10.32
CA GLU A 63 -7.02 21.85 -11.44
C GLU A 63 -6.10 20.67 -11.73
N GLY A 64 -4.78 20.88 -11.71
CA GLY A 64 -3.80 19.80 -11.81
C GLY A 64 -3.92 18.82 -10.64
N ILE A 65 -4.13 19.31 -9.42
CA ILE A 65 -4.36 18.46 -8.23
C ILE A 65 -5.57 17.55 -8.43
N LYS A 66 -6.70 18.08 -8.91
CA LYS A 66 -7.89 17.27 -9.23
C LYS A 66 -7.56 16.15 -10.22
N LYS A 67 -6.83 16.46 -11.30
CA LYS A 67 -6.47 15.46 -12.30
C LYS A 67 -5.51 14.41 -11.75
N ILE A 68 -4.49 14.81 -11.01
CA ILE A 68 -3.57 13.86 -10.35
C ILE A 68 -4.33 12.93 -9.39
N HIS A 69 -5.27 13.45 -8.61
CA HIS A 69 -6.05 12.61 -7.70
C HIS A 69 -6.98 11.65 -8.44
N LEU A 70 -7.57 12.03 -9.59
CA LEU A 70 -8.33 11.11 -10.43
C LEU A 70 -7.46 9.96 -10.98
N GLU A 71 -6.24 10.28 -11.42
CA GLU A 71 -5.26 9.31 -11.92
C GLU A 71 -4.83 8.35 -10.78
N TYR A 72 -4.49 8.91 -9.61
CA TYR A 72 -4.07 8.15 -8.44
C TYR A 72 -5.18 7.25 -7.90
N ARG A 73 -6.40 7.78 -7.85
CA ARG A 73 -7.60 7.04 -7.49
C ARG A 73 -7.77 5.79 -8.34
N TYR A 74 -7.65 5.96 -9.66
CA TYR A 74 -7.79 4.87 -10.61
C TYR A 74 -6.66 3.84 -10.48
N ALA A 75 -5.42 4.34 -10.33
CA ALA A 75 -4.20 3.52 -10.37
C ALA A 75 -4.05 2.61 -9.14
N ILE A 76 -4.32 3.12 -7.93
CA ILE A 76 -4.08 2.36 -6.68
C ILE A 76 -5.24 2.40 -5.69
N VAL A 77 -5.84 3.56 -5.41
CA VAL A 77 -6.83 3.67 -4.31
C VAL A 77 -8.03 2.75 -4.53
N GLN A 78 -8.52 2.66 -5.77
CA GLN A 78 -9.59 1.73 -6.13
C GLN A 78 -9.19 0.25 -5.99
N PRO A 79 -8.15 -0.24 -6.68
CA PRO A 79 -7.81 -1.67 -6.67
C PRO A 79 -7.11 -2.15 -5.39
N PHE A 80 -6.68 -1.29 -4.48
CA PHE A 80 -5.84 -1.69 -3.33
C PHE A 80 -6.54 -2.70 -2.41
N THR A 81 -7.77 -2.39 -2.00
CA THR A 81 -8.57 -3.27 -1.15
C THR A 81 -8.95 -4.59 -1.85
N ASP A 82 -9.19 -4.54 -3.16
CA ASP A 82 -9.40 -5.74 -3.96
C ASP A 82 -8.15 -6.65 -3.96
N ALA A 83 -6.95 -6.06 -4.02
CA ALA A 83 -5.69 -6.80 -3.97
C ALA A 83 -5.47 -7.47 -2.60
N LEU A 84 -5.83 -6.80 -1.50
CA LEU A 84 -5.80 -7.41 -0.16
C LEU A 84 -6.77 -8.60 -0.05
N CYS A 85 -8.00 -8.43 -0.53
CA CYS A 85 -8.99 -9.53 -0.58
C CYS A 85 -8.49 -10.70 -1.45
N ALA A 86 -7.91 -10.40 -2.61
CA ALA A 86 -7.33 -11.40 -3.50
C ALA A 86 -6.16 -12.14 -2.81
N ALA A 87 -5.28 -11.43 -2.11
CA ALA A 87 -4.19 -12.05 -1.35
C ALA A 87 -4.72 -12.97 -0.24
N GLN A 88 -5.70 -12.52 0.54
CA GLN A 88 -6.33 -13.36 1.57
C GLN A 88 -6.91 -14.64 1.00
N PHE A 89 -7.61 -14.53 -0.14
CA PHE A 89 -8.15 -15.69 -0.84
C PHE A 89 -7.00 -16.61 -1.29
N ARG A 90 -6.05 -16.08 -2.07
CA ARG A 90 -4.94 -16.82 -2.70
C ARG A 90 -3.95 -17.44 -1.74
N SER A 91 -3.97 -17.09 -0.45
CA SER A 91 -3.11 -17.75 0.55
C SER A 91 -3.33 -19.27 0.64
N TYR A 92 -4.44 -19.81 0.10
CA TYR A 92 -4.62 -21.27 -0.04
C TYR A 92 -3.46 -21.94 -0.79
N GLN A 93 -2.83 -21.23 -1.73
CA GLN A 93 -1.73 -21.73 -2.54
C GLN A 93 -0.51 -22.14 -1.70
N LEU A 94 -0.37 -21.62 -0.48
CA LEU A 94 0.73 -22.01 0.41
C LEU A 94 0.62 -23.48 0.84
N GLU A 95 -0.59 -23.95 1.11
CA GLU A 95 -0.83 -25.36 1.43
C GLU A 95 -0.69 -26.24 0.18
N ASP A 96 -1.28 -25.81 -0.95
CA ASP A 96 -1.22 -26.56 -2.23
C ASP A 96 0.22 -26.75 -2.72
N LYS A 97 1.08 -25.75 -2.52
CA LYS A 97 2.51 -25.79 -2.86
C LYS A 97 3.36 -26.52 -1.81
N GLY A 98 2.77 -26.97 -0.70
CA GLY A 98 3.51 -27.58 0.42
C GLY A 98 4.47 -26.62 1.13
N LEU A 99 4.22 -25.31 1.06
CA LEU A 99 5.03 -24.28 1.70
C LEU A 99 4.68 -24.10 3.18
N CYS A 100 3.51 -24.55 3.63
CA CYS A 100 3.14 -24.55 5.05
C CYS A 100 2.38 -25.84 5.42
N PRO A 101 2.32 -26.21 6.71
CA PRO A 101 1.49 -27.33 7.16
C PRO A 101 -0.02 -27.02 6.99
N PRO A 102 -0.90 -28.03 7.03
CA PRO A 102 -2.35 -27.82 7.04
C PRO A 102 -2.78 -26.82 8.13
N GLY A 103 -3.54 -25.79 7.75
CA GLY A 103 -3.94 -24.69 8.63
C GLY A 103 -2.95 -23.52 8.66
N GLY A 104 -1.70 -23.71 8.18
CA GLY A 104 -0.65 -22.71 8.21
C GLY A 104 -0.99 -21.44 7.41
N LYS A 105 -1.82 -21.55 6.35
CA LYS A 105 -2.29 -20.39 5.58
C LYS A 105 -3.09 -19.36 6.40
N LEU A 106 -3.55 -19.72 7.60
CA LEU A 106 -4.23 -18.80 8.50
C LEU A 106 -3.29 -17.74 9.07
N VAL A 107 -2.00 -18.03 9.23
CA VAL A 107 -1.01 -17.07 9.74
C VAL A 107 -0.86 -15.85 8.81
N PRO A 108 -0.60 -16.01 7.49
CA PRO A 108 -0.56 -14.85 6.60
C PRO A 108 -1.94 -14.21 6.41
N ARG A 109 -3.05 -14.98 6.47
CA ARG A 109 -4.40 -14.38 6.48
C ARG A 109 -4.62 -13.50 7.69
N PHE A 110 -4.09 -13.86 8.84
CA PHE A 110 -4.23 -13.09 10.07
C PHE A 110 -3.54 -11.72 9.92
N LEU A 111 -2.30 -11.68 9.44
CA LEU A 111 -1.59 -10.41 9.16
C LEU A 111 -2.31 -9.58 8.09
N LEU A 112 -2.67 -10.20 6.96
CA LEU A 112 -3.47 -9.52 5.93
C LEU A 112 -4.81 -9.00 6.45
N ASN A 113 -5.43 -9.72 7.39
CA ASN A 113 -6.67 -9.30 8.01
C ASN A 113 -6.46 -8.08 8.92
N LEU A 114 -5.32 -7.97 9.62
CA LEU A 114 -4.98 -6.75 10.35
C LEU A 114 -4.86 -5.56 9.39
N ASN A 115 -4.22 -5.72 8.23
CA ASN A 115 -4.20 -4.67 7.20
C ASN A 115 -5.60 -4.36 6.68
N CYS A 116 -6.42 -5.39 6.40
CA CYS A 116 -7.82 -5.20 5.98
C CYS A 116 -8.66 -4.47 7.02
N LEU A 117 -8.43 -4.70 8.32
CA LEU A 117 -9.16 -3.99 9.37
C LEU A 117 -8.91 -2.48 9.26
N ASP A 118 -7.65 -2.08 9.12
CA ASP A 118 -7.28 -0.67 8.95
C ASP A 118 -7.91 -0.10 7.66
N GLU A 119 -7.72 -0.79 6.54
CA GLU A 119 -8.23 -0.38 5.22
C GLU A 119 -9.77 -0.33 5.14
N PHE A 120 -10.47 -1.15 5.93
CA PHE A 120 -11.94 -1.22 6.00
C PHE A 120 -12.55 -0.31 7.08
N GLY A 121 -11.73 0.50 7.75
CA GLY A 121 -12.19 1.53 8.68
C GLY A 121 -12.49 1.01 10.08
N PHE A 122 -11.87 -0.10 10.47
CA PHE A 122 -11.76 -0.48 11.88
C PHE A 122 -10.65 0.31 12.54
N THR A 123 -10.76 0.50 13.85
CA THR A 123 -9.74 1.17 14.65
C THR A 123 -9.42 0.30 15.86
N PRO A 124 -8.14 0.19 16.25
CA PRO A 124 -7.79 -0.45 17.52
C PRO A 124 -8.46 0.31 18.66
N THR A 125 -9.36 -0.34 19.40
CA THR A 125 -10.04 0.31 20.52
C THR A 125 -9.51 -0.08 21.88
N CYS A 126 -9.35 0.93 22.72
CA CYS A 126 -9.08 0.81 24.15
C CYS A 126 -10.38 0.89 24.99
N ASN A 127 -11.53 0.64 24.38
CA ASN A 127 -12.84 0.92 24.97
C ASN A 127 -13.26 -0.26 25.85
N ASP A 128 -13.91 0.02 26.98
CA ASP A 128 -14.46 -0.99 27.90
C ASP A 128 -15.52 -1.92 27.27
N LEU A 129 -15.97 -1.62 26.06
CA LEU A 129 -17.01 -2.33 25.31
C LEU A 129 -16.62 -3.76 24.90
N LYS A 130 -15.34 -4.15 24.99
CA LYS A 130 -14.81 -5.49 24.62
C LYS A 130 -15.36 -6.01 23.28
N TYR A 131 -15.58 -5.12 22.32
CA TYR A 131 -16.17 -5.42 21.01
C TYR A 131 -15.44 -4.65 19.91
N TYR A 132 -15.53 -5.15 18.67
CA TYR A 132 -14.94 -4.45 17.52
C TYR A 132 -15.60 -3.10 17.31
N THR A 133 -14.80 -2.08 17.02
CA THR A 133 -15.30 -0.83 16.48
C THR A 133 -14.76 -0.60 15.09
N GLY A 134 -15.64 -0.16 14.21
CA GLY A 134 -15.28 0.27 12.89
C GLY A 134 -16.47 0.95 12.24
N ASN A 135 -16.18 1.74 11.22
CA ASN A 135 -17.21 2.31 10.36
C ASN A 135 -16.67 2.30 8.94
N PRO A 136 -17.37 1.70 7.97
CA PRO A 136 -16.93 1.69 6.58
C PRO A 136 -16.71 3.09 6.00
N LYS A 137 -17.30 4.15 6.59
CA LYS A 137 -17.01 5.54 6.19
C LYS A 137 -15.58 5.99 6.50
N TYR A 138 -14.90 5.34 7.44
CA TYR A 138 -13.51 5.58 7.79
C TYR A 138 -12.56 4.62 7.08
N ALA A 139 -13.05 3.76 6.19
CA ALA A 139 -12.21 2.99 5.28
C ALA A 139 -11.42 3.95 4.38
N HIS A 140 -10.21 3.53 4.00
CA HIS A 140 -9.26 4.37 3.28
C HIS A 140 -9.83 4.89 1.95
N TYR A 141 -10.49 4.02 1.19
CA TYR A 141 -11.06 4.42 -0.09
C TYR A 141 -12.21 5.46 0.06
N PRO A 142 -13.25 5.26 0.90
CA PRO A 142 -14.22 6.29 1.23
C PRO A 142 -13.60 7.61 1.74
N LEU A 143 -12.57 7.55 2.59
CA LEU A 143 -11.86 8.76 3.02
C LEU A 143 -11.19 9.49 1.86
N PHE A 144 -10.66 8.77 0.87
CA PHE A 144 -10.13 9.37 -0.34
C PHE A 144 -11.22 10.06 -1.16
N GLU A 145 -12.41 9.46 -1.27
CA GLU A 145 -13.56 10.09 -1.95
C GLU A 145 -14.00 11.41 -1.27
N GLU A 146 -13.84 11.53 0.05
CA GLU A 146 -14.04 12.81 0.74
C GLU A 146 -12.98 13.86 0.36
N VAL A 147 -11.72 13.45 0.14
CA VAL A 147 -10.69 14.34 -0.42
C VAL A 147 -11.10 14.83 -1.81
N MET A 148 -11.58 13.93 -2.67
CA MET A 148 -12.03 14.26 -4.03
C MET A 148 -13.15 15.31 -4.04
N LYS A 149 -14.11 15.19 -3.11
CA LYS A 149 -15.18 16.19 -2.93
C LYS A 149 -14.62 17.53 -2.48
N LYS A 150 -13.70 17.54 -1.50
CA LYS A 150 -13.10 18.77 -0.96
C LYS A 150 -12.29 19.54 -1.99
N ILE A 151 -11.55 18.85 -2.86
CA ILE A 151 -10.81 19.49 -3.94
C ILE A 151 -11.74 19.91 -5.10
N GLY A 152 -13.04 19.59 -5.04
CA GLY A 152 -14.05 20.07 -5.98
C GLY A 152 -14.25 19.21 -7.22
N VAL A 153 -13.90 17.90 -7.17
CA VAL A 153 -14.22 16.97 -8.26
C VAL A 153 -15.72 16.67 -8.23
N ASN A 154 -16.40 16.92 -9.36
CA ASN A 154 -17.84 16.66 -9.48
C ASN A 154 -18.14 15.33 -10.21
N PRO A 155 -19.39 14.80 -10.12
CA PRO A 155 -19.77 13.55 -10.77
C PRO A 155 -19.53 13.50 -12.28
N SER A 156 -19.65 14.62 -13.00
CA SER A 156 -19.36 14.64 -14.45
C SER A 156 -17.88 14.45 -14.72
N GLU A 157 -16.99 14.90 -13.84
CA GLU A 157 -15.55 14.70 -14.00
C GLU A 157 -15.17 13.24 -13.77
N TYR A 158 -15.77 12.57 -12.78
CA TYR A 158 -15.60 11.13 -12.61
C TYR A 158 -16.02 10.34 -13.85
N ASN A 159 -17.22 10.60 -14.36
CA ASN A 159 -17.80 9.81 -15.45
C ASN A 159 -17.09 10.03 -16.80
N LYS A 160 -16.43 11.18 -16.97
CA LYS A 160 -15.69 11.52 -18.19
C LYS A 160 -14.18 11.33 -18.05
N PHE A 161 -13.71 10.94 -16.88
CA PHE A 161 -12.28 10.75 -16.65
C PHE A 161 -11.76 9.57 -17.46
N ILE A 162 -10.73 9.82 -18.26
CA ILE A 162 -10.01 8.80 -19.01
C ILE A 162 -8.62 8.71 -18.38
N PRO A 163 -8.26 7.57 -17.76
CA PRO A 163 -6.97 7.41 -17.12
C PRO A 163 -5.85 7.41 -18.15
N SER A 164 -4.71 7.97 -17.78
CA SER A 164 -3.48 7.94 -18.56
C SER A 164 -2.95 6.51 -18.76
N PRO A 165 -2.14 6.25 -19.80
CA PRO A 165 -1.46 4.98 -19.97
C PRO A 165 -0.61 4.59 -18.74
N GLU A 166 -0.03 5.56 -18.05
CA GLU A 166 0.77 5.32 -16.85
C GLU A 166 -0.09 4.84 -15.67
N ALA A 167 -1.27 5.45 -15.47
CA ALA A 167 -2.23 5.01 -14.46
C ALA A 167 -2.79 3.61 -14.78
N GLN A 168 -3.08 3.35 -16.06
CA GLN A 168 -3.47 2.03 -16.56
C GLN A 168 -2.38 1.00 -16.30
N LYS A 169 -1.12 1.30 -16.63
CA LYS A 169 0.00 0.39 -16.44
C LYS A 169 0.19 -0.01 -14.99
N ALA A 170 0.16 0.95 -14.06
CA ALA A 170 0.27 0.65 -12.63
C ALA A 170 -0.87 -0.27 -12.16
N LYS A 171 -2.12 0.06 -12.50
CA LYS A 171 -3.28 -0.76 -12.16
C LYS A 171 -3.20 -2.16 -12.75
N GLU A 172 -2.87 -2.28 -14.03
CA GLU A 172 -2.79 -3.55 -14.75
C GLU A 172 -1.74 -4.48 -14.15
N LEU A 173 -0.57 -3.95 -13.76
CA LEU A 173 0.44 -4.75 -13.06
C LEU A 173 -0.12 -5.33 -11.76
N LEU A 174 -0.78 -4.51 -10.94
CA LEU A 174 -1.41 -4.98 -9.70
C LEU A 174 -2.48 -6.04 -9.98
N LEU A 175 -3.44 -5.76 -10.86
CA LEU A 175 -4.54 -6.69 -11.15
C LEU A 175 -4.05 -7.99 -11.80
N SER A 176 -3.00 -7.94 -12.62
CA SER A 176 -2.43 -9.13 -13.27
C SER A 176 -1.78 -10.10 -12.28
N SER A 177 -1.41 -9.63 -11.09
CA SER A 177 -0.84 -10.46 -10.03
C SER A 177 -1.87 -11.35 -9.31
N PHE A 178 -3.18 -11.10 -9.48
CA PHE A 178 -4.25 -11.68 -8.66
C PHE A 178 -4.35 -13.22 -8.71
N GLU A 179 -3.64 -13.86 -9.64
CA GLU A 179 -3.58 -15.31 -9.76
C GLU A 179 -2.51 -15.97 -8.88
N LYS A 180 -1.48 -15.23 -8.43
CA LYS A 180 -0.34 -15.80 -7.69
C LYS A 180 -0.08 -15.06 -6.40
N PHE A 181 -0.22 -15.76 -5.28
CA PHE A 181 -0.12 -15.19 -3.95
C PHE A 181 1.17 -14.37 -3.75
N GLU A 182 2.33 -14.92 -4.10
CA GLU A 182 3.61 -14.24 -3.93
C GLU A 182 3.76 -12.98 -4.80
N GLU A 183 3.10 -12.92 -5.96
CA GLU A 183 3.12 -11.74 -6.83
C GLU A 183 2.26 -10.63 -6.24
N ILE A 184 1.05 -10.94 -5.75
CA ILE A 184 0.18 -9.95 -5.09
C ILE A 184 0.87 -9.36 -3.87
N ILE A 185 1.44 -10.19 -3.01
CA ILE A 185 2.13 -9.74 -1.79
C ILE A 185 3.33 -8.84 -2.14
N THR A 186 4.07 -9.17 -3.19
CA THR A 186 5.19 -8.34 -3.66
C THR A 186 4.70 -6.97 -4.12
N LEU A 187 3.62 -6.91 -4.90
CA LEU A 187 3.08 -5.65 -5.42
C LEU A 187 2.38 -4.83 -4.33
N LEU A 188 1.77 -5.46 -3.32
CA LEU A 188 1.25 -4.78 -2.13
C LEU A 188 2.40 -4.11 -1.37
N ALA A 189 3.48 -4.83 -1.06
CA ALA A 189 4.63 -4.27 -0.34
C ALA A 189 5.27 -3.08 -1.07
N VAL A 190 5.41 -3.17 -2.39
CA VAL A 190 5.90 -2.05 -3.22
C VAL A 190 4.88 -0.91 -3.30
N GLY A 191 3.59 -1.24 -3.33
CA GLY A 191 2.48 -0.29 -3.29
C GLY A 191 2.52 0.57 -2.02
N GLU A 192 2.74 -0.02 -0.85
CA GLU A 192 2.84 0.73 0.41
C GLU A 192 3.94 1.79 0.36
N ILE A 193 5.12 1.42 -0.12
CA ILE A 193 6.27 2.35 -0.24
C ILE A 193 5.90 3.57 -1.08
N GLN A 194 5.21 3.39 -2.21
CA GLN A 194 4.84 4.54 -3.03
C GLN A 194 3.72 5.38 -2.39
N VAL A 195 2.78 4.74 -1.68
CA VAL A 195 1.71 5.44 -0.94
C VAL A 195 2.34 6.35 0.12
N ILE A 196 3.24 5.82 0.94
CA ILE A 196 3.95 6.57 1.98
C ILE A 196 4.69 7.78 1.39
N LEU A 197 5.44 7.56 0.31
CA LEU A 197 6.26 8.62 -0.31
C LEU A 197 5.43 9.79 -0.86
N PHE A 198 4.30 9.50 -1.50
CA PHE A 198 3.55 10.48 -2.28
C PHE A 198 2.28 11.00 -1.61
N SER A 199 1.69 10.28 -0.66
CA SER A 199 0.54 10.77 0.12
C SER A 199 0.86 12.08 0.84
N ASN A 200 2.04 12.20 1.45
CA ASN A 200 2.48 13.46 2.06
C ASN A 200 2.62 14.60 1.02
N ALA A 201 3.18 14.29 -0.15
CA ALA A 201 3.37 15.28 -1.20
C ALA A 201 2.04 15.81 -1.75
N LEU A 202 1.06 14.92 -1.94
CA LEU A 202 -0.30 15.28 -2.35
C LEU A 202 -1.01 16.11 -1.27
N LYS A 203 -0.92 15.70 0.00
CA LYS A 203 -1.46 16.42 1.16
C LYS A 203 -0.96 17.87 1.21
N VAL A 204 0.35 18.06 1.21
CA VAL A 204 0.99 19.37 1.33
C VAL A 204 0.61 20.28 0.15
N ASN A 205 0.62 19.73 -1.07
CA ASN A 205 0.25 20.50 -2.26
C ASN A 205 -1.21 20.98 -2.18
N THR A 206 -2.11 20.09 -1.78
CA THR A 206 -3.54 20.36 -1.62
C THR A 206 -3.81 21.44 -0.57
N ILE A 207 -3.16 21.35 0.60
CA ILE A 207 -3.25 22.38 1.65
C ILE A 207 -2.75 23.74 1.14
N LYS A 208 -1.65 23.76 0.36
CA LYS A 208 -1.13 25.00 -0.24
C LYS A 208 -2.06 25.65 -1.26
N LYS A 209 -3.07 24.93 -1.76
CA LYS A 209 -4.14 25.47 -2.62
C LYS A 209 -5.41 25.83 -1.85
N GLY A 210 -5.34 25.89 -0.52
CA GLY A 210 -6.41 26.37 0.34
C GLY A 210 -7.49 25.32 0.63
N VAL A 211 -7.22 24.04 0.37
CA VAL A 211 -8.17 22.95 0.67
C VAL A 211 -7.70 22.20 1.91
N ASP A 212 -8.52 22.20 2.97
CA ASP A 212 -8.19 21.50 4.20
C ASP A 212 -8.45 19.98 4.10
N VAL A 213 -7.34 19.26 3.90
CA VAL A 213 -7.26 17.79 3.88
C VAL A 213 -6.36 17.25 4.99
N SER A 214 -6.20 18.01 6.07
CA SER A 214 -5.33 17.63 7.20
C SER A 214 -5.82 16.39 7.96
N GLN A 215 -7.12 16.09 7.89
CA GLN A 215 -7.79 14.94 8.51
C GLN A 215 -8.31 13.95 7.44
N GLY A 216 -8.61 12.72 7.85
CA GLY A 216 -9.16 11.68 6.98
C GLY A 216 -8.06 10.91 6.24
N TYR A 217 -8.15 10.78 4.91
CA TYR A 217 -7.26 9.91 4.12
C TYR A 217 -5.77 10.13 4.39
N TYR A 218 -5.32 11.39 4.41
CA TYR A 218 -3.91 11.73 4.62
C TYR A 218 -3.46 11.69 6.09
N GLN A 219 -4.38 11.46 7.03
CA GLN A 219 -4.05 11.25 8.44
C GLN A 219 -3.79 9.77 8.72
N VAL A 220 -4.53 8.88 8.06
CA VAL A 220 -4.43 7.43 8.25
C VAL A 220 -3.27 6.79 7.48
N HIS A 221 -2.81 7.39 6.38
CA HIS A 221 -1.69 6.86 5.56
C HIS A 221 -0.28 7.31 5.97
N GLY A 222 -0.15 7.98 7.11
CA GLY A 222 1.17 8.39 7.60
C GLY A 222 1.82 9.45 6.74
N THR A 223 2.75 10.19 7.32
CA THR A 223 3.57 11.12 6.54
C THR A 223 4.93 11.13 7.19
N GLU A 224 5.99 10.93 6.38
CA GLU A 224 7.40 11.00 6.82
C GLU A 224 7.75 12.26 7.65
N ALA A 225 6.90 13.29 7.66
CA ALA A 225 7.25 14.60 8.16
C ALA A 225 7.17 14.78 9.68
N LEU A 226 6.32 14.08 10.42
CA LEU A 226 6.13 14.36 11.84
C LEU A 226 5.62 13.09 12.52
N GLY A 227 6.30 12.62 13.57
CA GLY A 227 5.95 11.45 14.39
C GLY A 227 4.63 11.56 15.17
N GLU A 228 3.62 12.18 14.57
CA GLU A 228 2.24 12.32 15.02
C GLU A 228 1.30 11.79 13.92
N THR A 229 1.50 10.55 13.47
CA THR A 229 0.55 9.89 12.59
C THR A 229 0.00 8.63 13.23
N ASN A 230 -1.32 8.45 13.21
CA ASN A 230 -2.00 7.20 13.59
C ASN A 230 -1.87 6.13 12.48
N ALA A 231 -0.77 6.17 11.75
CA ALA A 231 -0.59 5.42 10.52
C ALA A 231 0.12 4.11 10.79
N HIS A 232 -0.46 3.03 10.29
CA HIS A 232 0.05 1.68 10.42
C HIS A 232 0.71 1.20 9.11
N ASP A 233 0.90 2.06 8.12
CA ASP A 233 1.43 1.71 6.79
C ASP A 233 2.84 1.08 6.86
N ASP A 234 3.68 1.51 7.82
CA ASP A 234 4.98 0.86 8.10
C ASP A 234 4.80 -0.59 8.58
N ASP A 235 3.76 -0.87 9.37
CA ASP A 235 3.40 -2.23 9.80
C ASP A 235 2.86 -3.07 8.63
N HIS A 236 2.12 -2.44 7.70
CA HIS A 236 1.54 -3.11 6.53
C HIS A 236 2.64 -3.57 5.56
N GLU A 237 3.63 -2.71 5.30
CA GLU A 237 4.79 -3.03 4.47
C GLU A 237 5.57 -4.21 5.06
N ASP A 238 5.92 -4.14 6.35
CA ASP A 238 6.69 -5.19 7.02
C ASP A 238 5.93 -6.53 7.11
N ASP A 239 4.61 -6.49 7.25
CA ASP A 239 3.77 -7.69 7.18
C ASP A 239 3.83 -8.33 5.80
N CYS A 240 3.73 -7.54 4.73
CA CYS A 240 3.83 -8.07 3.37
C CYS A 240 5.21 -8.71 3.13
N TRP A 241 6.30 -8.10 3.61
CA TRP A 241 7.63 -8.69 3.50
C TRP A 241 7.79 -9.98 4.30
N ALA A 242 7.28 -10.04 5.53
CA ALA A 242 7.31 -11.25 6.34
C ALA A 242 6.49 -12.38 5.71
N ILE A 243 5.31 -12.07 5.19
CA ILE A 243 4.46 -13.01 4.45
C ILE A 243 5.19 -13.52 3.21
N LEU A 244 5.81 -12.63 2.44
CA LEU A 244 6.58 -13.01 1.24
C LEU A 244 7.72 -13.97 1.60
N ALA A 245 8.43 -13.72 2.71
CA ALA A 245 9.50 -14.60 3.19
C ALA A 245 9.02 -16.02 3.48
N SER A 246 7.75 -16.21 3.84
CA SER A 246 7.14 -17.53 4.03
C SER A 246 6.63 -18.19 2.74
N ALA A 247 6.45 -17.39 1.69
CA ALA A 247 5.67 -17.76 0.50
C ALA A 247 6.51 -18.06 -0.75
N ILE A 248 7.81 -17.81 -0.72
CA ILE A 248 8.71 -17.96 -1.88
C ILE A 248 9.75 -19.06 -1.69
N THR A 249 10.31 -19.51 -2.81
CA THR A 249 11.55 -20.30 -2.86
C THR A 249 12.61 -19.57 -3.67
N GLU A 250 13.83 -20.12 -3.73
CA GLU A 250 14.92 -19.53 -4.51
C GLU A 250 14.61 -19.40 -6.00
N ASP A 251 13.80 -20.31 -6.55
CA ASP A 251 13.37 -20.27 -7.95
C ASP A 251 12.51 -19.03 -8.25
N ASP A 252 11.88 -18.46 -7.22
CA ASP A 252 11.05 -17.27 -7.36
C ASP A 252 11.87 -15.97 -7.34
N TYR A 253 13.07 -15.96 -6.76
CA TYR A 253 13.81 -14.72 -6.44
C TYR A 253 13.97 -13.77 -7.62
N LYS A 254 14.42 -14.28 -8.76
CA LYS A 254 14.62 -13.45 -9.96
C LYS A 254 13.30 -12.87 -10.47
N ARG A 255 12.22 -13.67 -10.44
CA ARG A 255 10.89 -13.26 -10.88
C ARG A 255 10.32 -12.18 -9.95
N ILE A 256 10.41 -12.39 -8.64
CA ILE A 256 9.95 -11.45 -7.62
C ILE A 256 10.72 -10.13 -7.68
N GLU A 257 12.04 -10.18 -7.82
CA GLU A 257 12.84 -8.96 -8.00
C GLU A 257 12.43 -8.22 -9.27
N THR A 258 12.31 -8.92 -10.40
CA THR A 258 11.90 -8.30 -11.68
C THR A 258 10.53 -7.66 -11.56
N LEU A 259 9.57 -8.33 -10.90
CA LEU A 259 8.22 -7.82 -10.70
C LEU A 259 8.22 -6.55 -9.83
N ALA A 260 8.93 -6.58 -8.70
CA ALA A 260 9.04 -5.42 -7.81
C ALA A 260 9.66 -4.21 -8.52
N MET A 261 10.77 -4.41 -9.24
CA MET A 261 11.44 -3.33 -9.97
C MET A 261 10.56 -2.79 -11.11
N THR A 262 9.88 -3.68 -11.86
CA THR A 262 8.95 -3.26 -12.93
C THR A 262 7.82 -2.40 -12.40
N TYR A 263 7.30 -2.72 -11.22
CA TYR A 263 6.22 -1.94 -10.61
C TYR A 263 6.71 -0.59 -10.07
N LEU A 264 7.93 -0.55 -9.50
CA LEU A 264 8.58 0.70 -9.14
C LEU A 264 8.83 1.61 -10.33
N ASP A 265 9.28 1.07 -11.46
CA ASP A 265 9.44 1.81 -12.72
C ASP A 265 8.10 2.37 -13.21
N ALA A 266 7.02 1.60 -13.10
CA ALA A 266 5.68 2.07 -13.47
C ALA A 266 5.25 3.25 -12.61
N TRP A 267 5.47 3.19 -11.30
CA TRP A 267 5.18 4.30 -10.39
C TRP A 267 6.06 5.52 -10.62
N ASP A 268 7.35 5.32 -10.86
CA ASP A 268 8.29 6.42 -11.11
C ASP A 268 7.87 7.21 -12.35
N ASN A 269 7.56 6.48 -13.43
CA ASN A 269 7.05 7.05 -14.67
C ASN A 269 5.69 7.73 -14.50
N PHE A 270 4.77 7.12 -13.73
CA PHE A 270 3.49 7.72 -13.38
C PHE A 270 3.69 9.10 -12.77
N TRP A 271 4.53 9.21 -11.74
CA TRP A 271 4.76 10.48 -11.04
C TRP A 271 5.51 11.51 -11.88
N ILE A 272 6.44 11.08 -12.73
CA ILE A 272 7.08 11.97 -13.71
C ILE A 272 6.02 12.55 -14.65
N LYS A 273 5.10 11.72 -15.17
CA LYS A 273 4.02 12.21 -16.05
C LYS A 273 2.97 13.06 -15.38
N MET A 274 2.63 12.78 -14.13
CA MET A 274 1.75 13.66 -13.37
C MET A 274 2.32 15.08 -13.27
N LYS A 275 3.64 15.20 -13.05
CA LYS A 275 4.32 16.49 -13.08
C LYS A 275 4.33 17.10 -14.48
N ASP A 276 4.80 16.38 -15.49
CA ASP A 276 4.94 16.93 -16.85
C ASP A 276 3.62 17.47 -17.40
N LYS A 277 2.51 16.78 -17.09
CA LYS A 277 1.18 17.08 -17.64
C LYS A 277 0.44 18.18 -16.86
N TYR A 278 0.64 18.26 -15.56
CA TYR A 278 -0.18 19.09 -14.67
C TYR A 278 0.61 20.13 -13.87
N ALA A 279 1.93 20.23 -14.06
CA ALA A 279 2.73 21.30 -13.46
C ALA A 279 2.24 22.68 -13.92
N THR A 280 2.20 23.63 -12.99
CA THR A 280 1.97 25.03 -13.33
C THR A 280 3.24 25.59 -14.00
N PRO A 281 3.14 26.32 -15.12
CA PRO A 281 4.26 27.08 -15.64
C PRO A 281 4.75 28.04 -14.55
N VAL A 282 6.06 28.06 -14.28
CA VAL A 282 6.64 29.07 -13.39
C VAL A 282 6.44 30.41 -14.09
N GLN A 283 5.55 31.26 -13.56
CA GLN A 283 5.57 32.68 -13.89
C GLN A 283 6.89 33.22 -13.33
N GLY A 284 7.82 33.53 -14.22
CA GLY A 284 9.09 34.18 -13.90
C GLY A 284 8.92 35.62 -13.46
#